data_AF-A0A7S4BT15-F1
#
_entry.id   AF-A0A7S4BT15-F1
#
_cell.length_a   1.000
_cell.length_b   1.000
_cell.length_c   1.000
_cell.angle_alpha   90.00
_cell.angle_beta   90.00
_cell.angle_gamma   90.00
#
_symmetry.space_group_name_H-M   'P 1'
#
loop_
_entity.id
_entity.type
_entity.pdbx_description
1 polymer ?
#
loop_
_entity_poly.entity_id
_entity_poly.type
_entity_poly.pdbx_seq_one_letter_code
_entity_poly.pdbx_strand_id
1 'polypeptide(L)'
;MTFLQLTLVEITILDRPGRNTTAKHMKPTRQQQQEAHEEARKHKLEMRERQRASVAKAISSLNNNERNVLARVENEIGPLLSWPHAEATLMLKDHIVMAERFRLTLFLLGNGLNPTTLAEWMITRRMLRDDSARNHICSMLDAHRTGKLEAKQYTTYVMLAGMPPSKEFPYGSLATKAKDRVMVVAKPNFADLPECLHFWENAKRMLKRNSVYA
;
A
#
# COMPACT_ATOMS: atom_id res chain seq x y z
N MET A 1 32.05 -17.45 -25.72
CA MET A 1 33.04 -16.41 -26.03
C MET A 1 32.63 -15.76 -27.34
N THR A 2 32.02 -14.58 -27.25
CA THR A 2 31.61 -13.79 -28.41
C THR A 2 31.76 -12.33 -28.00
N PHE A 3 32.74 -11.68 -28.61
CA PHE A 3 33.13 -10.29 -28.40
C PHE A 3 32.04 -9.37 -28.95
N LEU A 4 31.50 -8.48 -28.12
CA LEU A 4 30.71 -7.33 -28.57
C LEU A 4 31.67 -6.16 -28.82
N GLN A 5 31.80 -5.75 -30.08
CA GLN A 5 32.44 -4.51 -30.50
C GLN A 5 31.61 -3.31 -29.99
N LEU A 6 32.26 -2.43 -29.24
CA LEU A 6 31.77 -1.08 -28.94
C LEU A 6 32.05 -0.19 -30.14
N THR A 7 31.00 0.25 -30.83
CA THR A 7 31.07 1.36 -31.79
C THR A 7 31.09 2.68 -31.03
N LEU A 8 32.19 3.41 -31.19
CA LEU A 8 32.33 4.82 -30.82
C LEU A 8 31.36 5.64 -31.67
N VAL A 9 30.46 6.38 -31.03
CA VAL A 9 29.68 7.45 -31.70
C VAL A 9 30.37 8.77 -31.38
N GLU A 10 31.07 9.33 -32.37
CA GLU A 10 31.55 10.70 -32.35
C GLU A 10 30.34 11.64 -32.35
N ILE A 11 30.15 12.39 -31.26
CA ILE A 11 29.18 13.48 -31.19
C ILE A 11 29.90 14.76 -31.58
N THR A 12 29.68 15.18 -32.83
CA THR A 12 30.11 16.47 -33.37
C THR A 12 29.42 17.59 -32.58
N ILE A 13 30.21 18.40 -31.89
CA ILE A 13 29.76 19.61 -31.18
C ILE A 13 29.44 20.66 -32.24
N LEU A 14 28.16 20.84 -32.55
CA LEU A 14 27.67 21.96 -33.34
C LEU A 14 27.48 23.19 -32.44
N ASP A 15 28.27 24.19 -32.78
CA ASP A 15 28.30 25.57 -32.31
C ASP A 15 26.88 26.16 -32.16
N ARG A 16 26.55 26.65 -30.96
CA ARG A 16 25.30 27.39 -30.70
C ARG A 16 25.62 28.88 -30.59
N PRO A 17 24.97 29.76 -31.39
CA PRO A 17 25.16 31.19 -31.27
C PRO A 17 24.54 31.71 -29.96
N GLY A 18 25.21 32.71 -29.41
CA GLY A 18 25.05 33.20 -28.05
C GLY A 18 23.63 33.55 -27.62
N ARG A 19 23.28 33.12 -26.40
CA ARG A 19 22.21 33.72 -25.60
C ARG A 19 22.81 34.67 -24.58
N ASN A 20 22.98 35.93 -24.99
CA ASN A 20 23.05 37.03 -24.05
C ASN A 20 21.62 37.37 -23.60
N THR A 21 21.19 36.79 -22.49
CA THR A 21 20.15 37.39 -21.64
C THR A 21 20.52 37.16 -20.18
N THR A 22 21.18 38.15 -19.59
CA THR A 22 21.28 38.32 -18.14
C THR A 22 19.89 38.61 -17.58
N ALA A 23 19.04 37.59 -17.49
CA ALA A 23 17.83 37.65 -16.69
C ALA A 23 18.26 37.64 -15.22
N LYS A 24 18.30 38.83 -14.60
CA LYS A 24 18.39 38.97 -13.14
C LYS A 24 17.31 38.08 -12.53
N HIS A 25 17.72 37.00 -11.88
CA HIS A 25 16.83 36.09 -11.17
C HIS A 25 16.26 36.84 -9.96
N MET A 26 15.20 37.63 -10.16
CA MET A 26 14.47 38.28 -9.08
C MET A 26 13.87 37.20 -8.20
N LYS A 27 14.31 37.13 -6.94
CA LYS A 27 13.73 36.23 -5.95
C LYS A 27 12.24 36.60 -5.77
N PRO A 28 11.33 35.62 -5.79
CA PRO A 28 9.90 35.88 -5.64
C PRO A 28 9.65 36.61 -4.32
N THR A 29 8.77 37.61 -4.37
CA THR A 29 8.41 38.40 -3.18
C THR A 29 7.72 37.50 -2.14
N ARG A 30 7.74 37.91 -0.87
CA ARG A 30 7.10 37.16 0.23
C ARG A 30 5.61 36.89 -0.04
N GLN A 31 4.92 37.82 -0.71
CA GLN A 31 3.54 37.66 -1.18
C GLN A 31 3.40 36.57 -2.24
N GLN A 32 4.25 36.59 -3.29
CA GLN A 32 4.25 35.56 -4.33
C GLN A 32 4.54 34.15 -3.77
N GLN A 33 5.38 34.05 -2.74
CA GLN A 33 5.65 32.77 -2.06
C GLN A 33 4.44 32.28 -1.24
N GLN A 34 3.69 33.20 -0.62
CA GLN A 34 2.49 32.87 0.15
C GLN A 34 1.34 32.41 -0.75
N GLU A 35 1.09 33.12 -1.86
CA GLU A 35 0.09 32.77 -2.86
C GLU A 35 0.38 31.40 -3.49
N ALA A 36 1.63 31.17 -3.92
CA ALA A 36 2.03 29.87 -4.48
C ALA A 36 1.87 28.71 -3.47
N HIS A 37 2.13 28.96 -2.18
CA HIS A 37 1.92 27.95 -1.15
C HIS A 37 0.42 27.66 -0.91
N GLU A 38 -0.42 28.69 -0.93
CA GLU A 38 -1.87 28.55 -0.78
C GLU A 38 -2.51 27.83 -1.98
N GLU A 39 -2.13 28.20 -3.20
CA GLU A 39 -2.54 27.50 -4.42
C GLU A 39 -2.10 26.04 -4.43
N ALA A 40 -0.84 25.75 -4.05
CA ALA A 40 -0.35 24.38 -3.94
C ALA A 40 -1.13 23.57 -2.89
N ARG A 41 -1.52 24.20 -1.78
CA ARG A 41 -2.34 23.57 -0.74
C ARG A 41 -3.76 23.30 -1.24
N LYS A 42 -4.38 24.24 -1.96
CA LYS A 42 -5.71 24.08 -2.56
C LYS A 42 -5.71 22.97 -3.62
N HIS A 43 -4.77 23.00 -4.56
CA HIS A 43 -4.63 21.97 -5.58
C HIS A 43 -4.41 20.58 -4.98
N LYS A 44 -3.60 20.47 -3.91
CA LYS A 44 -3.40 19.21 -3.18
C LYS A 44 -4.68 18.69 -2.51
N LEU A 45 -5.52 19.58 -2.00
CA LEU A 45 -6.81 19.23 -1.40
C LEU A 45 -7.79 18.73 -2.47
N GLU A 46 -7.92 19.46 -3.58
CA GLU A 46 -8.76 19.07 -4.73
C GLU A 46 -8.34 17.70 -5.29
N MET A 47 -7.04 17.46 -5.44
CA MET A 47 -6.51 16.15 -5.88
C MET A 47 -6.88 15.02 -4.91
N ARG A 48 -6.84 15.27 -3.60
CA ARG A 48 -7.26 14.27 -2.58
C ARG A 48 -8.75 13.99 -2.63
N GLU A 49 -9.57 15.01 -2.84
CA GLU A 49 -11.02 14.84 -2.98
C GLU A 49 -11.38 14.02 -4.22
N ARG A 50 -10.73 14.29 -5.36
CA ARG A 50 -10.87 13.48 -6.58
C ARG A 50 -10.49 12.02 -6.34
N GLN A 51 -9.37 11.78 -5.67
CA GLN A 51 -8.93 10.42 -5.30
C GLN A 51 -9.95 9.71 -4.40
N ARG A 52 -10.49 10.39 -3.39
CA ARG A 52 -11.53 9.84 -2.50
C ARG A 52 -12.83 9.54 -3.26
N ALA A 53 -13.27 10.45 -4.13
CA ALA A 53 -14.45 10.24 -4.97
C ALA A 53 -14.28 9.02 -5.89
N SER A 54 -13.09 8.83 -6.46
CA SER A 54 -12.77 7.65 -7.28
C SER A 54 -12.89 6.35 -6.48
N VAL A 55 -12.35 6.31 -5.26
CA VAL A 55 -12.43 5.14 -4.38
C VAL A 55 -13.88 4.89 -3.95
N ALA A 56 -14.61 5.93 -3.55
CA ALA A 56 -16.03 5.82 -3.18
C ALA A 56 -16.89 5.28 -4.33
N LYS A 57 -16.64 5.72 -5.56
CA LYS A 57 -17.29 5.19 -6.76
C LYS A 57 -17.01 3.69 -6.93
N ALA A 58 -15.75 3.26 -6.78
CA ALA A 58 -15.38 1.85 -6.88
C ALA A 58 -16.00 1.00 -5.74
N ILE A 59 -16.12 1.53 -4.53
CA ILE A 59 -16.86 0.87 -3.43
C ILE A 59 -18.33 0.69 -3.79
N SER A 60 -18.95 1.72 -4.40
CA SER A 60 -20.37 1.66 -4.79
C SER A 60 -20.66 0.58 -5.84
N SER A 61 -19.67 0.20 -6.66
CA SER A 61 -19.82 -0.89 -7.63
C SER A 61 -19.67 -2.31 -7.03
N LEU A 62 -19.26 -2.43 -5.77
CA LEU A 62 -19.15 -3.74 -5.12
C LEU A 62 -20.52 -4.39 -4.93
N ASN A 63 -20.59 -5.70 -5.10
CA ASN A 63 -21.78 -6.50 -4.80
C ASN A 63 -21.97 -6.70 -3.29
N ASN A 64 -23.10 -7.26 -2.86
CA ASN A 64 -23.42 -7.41 -1.43
C ASN A 64 -22.40 -8.27 -0.67
N ASN A 65 -21.92 -9.37 -1.27
CA ASN A 65 -20.93 -10.23 -0.61
C ASN A 65 -19.61 -9.49 -0.43
N GLU A 66 -19.13 -8.82 -1.47
CA GLU A 66 -17.93 -7.99 -1.39
C GLU A 66 -18.07 -6.90 -0.33
N ARG A 67 -19.19 -6.17 -0.29
CA ARG A 67 -19.42 -5.14 0.74
C ARG A 67 -19.39 -5.70 2.16
N ASN A 68 -19.94 -6.89 2.38
CA ASN A 68 -19.93 -7.54 3.69
C ASN A 68 -18.51 -7.91 4.14
N VAL A 69 -17.69 -8.45 3.24
CA VAL A 69 -16.28 -8.74 3.57
C VAL A 69 -15.50 -7.44 3.78
N LEU A 70 -15.73 -6.43 2.94
CA LEU A 70 -15.08 -5.11 3.07
C LEU A 70 -15.40 -4.48 4.43
N ALA A 71 -16.66 -4.52 4.89
CA ALA A 71 -17.04 -3.98 6.19
C ALA A 71 -16.26 -4.65 7.34
N ARG A 72 -16.00 -5.96 7.26
CA ARG A 72 -15.15 -6.65 8.25
C ARG A 72 -13.70 -6.20 8.16
N VAL A 73 -13.16 -6.03 6.96
CA VAL A 73 -11.82 -5.45 6.79
C VAL A 73 -11.76 -4.05 7.42
N GLU A 74 -12.73 -3.19 7.13
CA GLU A 74 -12.76 -1.82 7.65
C GLU A 74 -12.94 -1.77 9.17
N ASN A 75 -13.64 -2.74 9.77
CA ASN A 75 -13.75 -2.88 11.22
C ASN A 75 -12.41 -3.24 11.88
N GLU A 76 -11.54 -3.97 11.19
CA GLU A 76 -10.26 -4.42 11.74
C GLU A 76 -9.13 -3.39 11.53
N ILE A 77 -9.05 -2.78 10.35
CA ILE A 77 -7.91 -1.92 9.99
C ILE A 77 -8.29 -0.48 9.59
N GLY A 78 -9.56 -0.10 9.80
CA GLY A 78 -10.09 1.24 9.57
C GLY A 78 -10.66 1.45 8.15
N PRO A 79 -11.41 2.55 7.94
CA PRO A 79 -12.18 2.77 6.72
C PRO A 79 -11.29 2.96 5.49
N LEU A 80 -11.64 2.34 4.36
CA LEU A 80 -10.86 2.31 3.13
C LEU A 80 -10.57 3.71 2.56
N LEU A 81 -11.49 4.66 2.76
CA LEU A 81 -11.34 6.07 2.35
C LEU A 81 -10.26 6.84 3.15
N SER A 82 -9.80 6.29 4.27
CA SER A 82 -8.72 6.85 5.08
C SER A 82 -7.33 6.31 4.69
N TRP A 83 -7.28 5.23 3.89
CA TRP A 83 -6.04 4.58 3.48
C TRP A 83 -5.28 5.45 2.47
N PRO A 84 -3.96 5.25 2.30
CA PRO A 84 -3.28 5.88 1.19
C PRO A 84 -3.87 5.38 -0.14
N HIS A 85 -3.98 6.30 -1.10
CA HIS A 85 -4.77 6.08 -2.31
C HIS A 85 -4.28 4.89 -3.15
N ALA A 86 -2.98 4.61 -3.16
CA ALA A 86 -2.41 3.50 -3.91
C ALA A 86 -2.85 2.13 -3.36
N GLU A 87 -2.92 2.00 -2.03
CA GLU A 87 -3.35 0.80 -1.32
C GLU A 87 -4.87 0.63 -1.45
N ALA A 88 -5.64 1.70 -1.27
CA ALA A 88 -7.10 1.68 -1.46
C ALA A 88 -7.49 1.26 -2.88
N THR A 89 -6.81 1.82 -3.90
CA THR A 89 -7.05 1.45 -5.30
C THR A 89 -6.67 -0.01 -5.55
N LEU A 90 -5.58 -0.48 -4.93
CA LEU A 90 -5.13 -1.86 -5.10
C LEU A 90 -6.08 -2.87 -4.46
N MET A 91 -6.63 -2.54 -3.29
CA MET A 91 -7.64 -3.33 -2.59
C MET A 91 -8.88 -3.58 -3.44
N LEU A 92 -9.24 -2.61 -4.30
CA LEU A 92 -10.42 -2.65 -5.16
C LEU A 92 -10.15 -3.20 -6.56
N LYS A 93 -8.96 -3.73 -6.87
CA LYS A 93 -8.72 -4.38 -8.18
C LYS A 93 -9.35 -5.78 -8.23
N ASP A 94 -9.81 -6.17 -9.42
CA ASP A 94 -10.30 -7.55 -9.66
C ASP A 94 -9.14 -8.54 -9.81
N HIS A 95 -7.96 -8.08 -10.20
CA HIS A 95 -6.76 -8.89 -10.35
C HIS A 95 -5.51 -8.11 -9.98
N ILE A 96 -4.55 -8.81 -9.34
CA ILE A 96 -3.28 -8.22 -8.90
C ILE A 96 -2.07 -9.09 -9.30
N VAL A 97 -1.01 -8.42 -9.77
CA VAL A 97 0.27 -9.06 -10.15
C VAL A 97 1.15 -9.33 -8.93
N MET A 98 2.30 -10.01 -9.09
CA MET A 98 3.12 -10.47 -7.97
C MET A 98 3.60 -9.36 -7.02
N ALA A 99 4.11 -8.26 -7.57
CA ALA A 99 4.54 -7.11 -6.77
C ALA A 99 3.37 -6.47 -5.99
N GLU A 100 2.19 -6.44 -6.61
CA GLU A 100 0.97 -5.93 -6.00
C GLU A 100 0.44 -6.87 -4.90
N ARG A 101 0.45 -8.19 -5.14
CA ARG A 101 0.17 -9.21 -4.12
C ARG A 101 1.04 -9.00 -2.90
N PHE A 102 2.35 -8.84 -3.12
CA PHE A 102 3.29 -8.58 -2.03
C PHE A 102 2.93 -7.30 -1.28
N ARG A 103 2.79 -6.17 -1.98
CA ARG A 103 2.51 -4.87 -1.36
C ARG A 103 1.18 -4.87 -0.59
N LEU A 104 0.10 -5.37 -1.17
CA LEU A 104 -1.21 -5.38 -0.53
C LEU A 104 -1.22 -6.29 0.69
N THR A 105 -0.66 -7.50 0.57
CA THR A 105 -0.61 -8.46 1.68
C THR A 105 0.22 -7.93 2.84
N LEU A 106 1.38 -7.33 2.54
CA LEU A 106 2.22 -6.68 3.54
C LEU A 106 1.50 -5.53 4.24
N PHE A 107 0.75 -4.74 3.48
CA PHE A 107 -0.08 -3.66 4.01
C PHE A 107 -1.16 -4.16 4.96
N LEU A 108 -1.98 -5.11 4.53
CA LEU A 108 -3.11 -5.62 5.32
C LEU A 108 -2.62 -6.32 6.59
N LEU A 109 -1.62 -7.20 6.47
CA LEU A 109 -1.08 -7.93 7.62
C LEU A 109 -0.35 -7.02 8.60
N GLY A 110 0.45 -6.07 8.10
CA GLY A 110 1.16 -5.14 8.96
C GLY A 110 0.25 -4.11 9.65
N ASN A 111 -1.01 -3.98 9.23
CA ASN A 111 -2.05 -3.25 9.96
C ASN A 111 -2.92 -4.15 10.85
N GLY A 112 -2.59 -5.44 10.96
CA GLY A 112 -3.26 -6.36 11.89
C GLY A 112 -4.51 -7.06 11.34
N LEU A 113 -4.74 -7.05 10.01
CA LEU A 113 -5.87 -7.76 9.43
C LEU A 113 -5.77 -9.28 9.71
N ASN A 114 -6.87 -9.87 10.18
CA ASN A 114 -6.99 -11.30 10.38
C ASN A 114 -6.69 -12.07 9.07
N PRO A 115 -5.80 -13.08 9.10
CA PRO A 115 -5.47 -13.89 7.93
C PRO A 115 -6.67 -14.49 7.22
N THR A 116 -7.71 -14.89 7.96
CA THR A 116 -8.94 -15.48 7.40
C THR A 116 -9.72 -14.42 6.63
N THR A 117 -9.92 -13.23 7.20
CA THR A 117 -10.57 -12.09 6.53
C THR A 117 -9.81 -11.69 5.26
N LEU A 118 -8.46 -11.69 5.31
CA LEU A 118 -7.61 -11.42 4.15
C LEU A 118 -7.86 -12.43 3.02
N ALA A 119 -7.81 -13.73 3.34
CA ALA A 119 -8.03 -14.79 2.37
C ALA A 119 -9.44 -14.71 1.75
N GLU A 120 -10.45 -14.48 2.59
CA GLU A 120 -11.83 -14.34 2.15
C GLU A 120 -12.01 -13.18 1.16
N TRP A 121 -11.40 -12.03 1.44
CA TRP A 121 -11.45 -10.88 0.55
C TRP A 121 -10.84 -11.20 -0.82
N MET A 122 -9.62 -11.77 -0.82
CA MET A 122 -8.89 -12.07 -2.07
C MET A 122 -9.63 -13.09 -2.94
N ILE A 123 -10.30 -14.08 -2.32
CA ILE A 123 -11.09 -15.09 -3.02
C ILE A 123 -12.40 -14.50 -3.54
N THR A 124 -13.12 -13.76 -2.70
CA THR A 124 -14.42 -13.15 -3.06
C THR A 124 -14.27 -12.19 -4.24
N ARG A 125 -13.21 -11.38 -4.24
CA ARG A 125 -12.87 -10.44 -5.32
C ARG A 125 -12.16 -11.10 -6.51
N ARG A 126 -11.88 -12.40 -6.45
CA ARG A 126 -11.16 -13.17 -7.50
C ARG A 126 -9.79 -12.59 -7.87
N MET A 127 -9.10 -12.00 -6.89
CA MET A 127 -7.84 -11.27 -7.10
C MET A 127 -6.69 -12.17 -7.58
N LEU A 128 -6.76 -13.47 -7.27
CA LEU A 128 -5.70 -14.46 -7.46
C LEU A 128 -6.09 -15.47 -8.57
N ARG A 129 -5.56 -15.27 -9.78
CA ARG A 129 -5.94 -16.06 -10.98
C ARG A 129 -5.57 -17.53 -10.90
N ASP A 130 -4.37 -17.84 -10.40
CA ASP A 130 -3.79 -19.17 -10.47
C ASP A 130 -3.25 -19.66 -9.12
N ASP A 131 -2.88 -20.94 -9.06
CA ASP A 131 -2.34 -21.57 -7.86
C ASP A 131 -1.03 -20.93 -7.42
N SER A 132 -0.22 -20.43 -8.36
CA SER A 132 1.03 -19.73 -8.04
C SER A 132 0.77 -18.45 -7.24
N ALA A 133 -0.23 -17.66 -7.64
CA ALA A 133 -0.68 -16.48 -6.92
C ALA A 133 -1.17 -16.83 -5.52
N ARG A 134 -1.94 -17.91 -5.36
CA ARG A 134 -2.47 -18.38 -4.06
C ARG A 134 -1.37 -18.93 -3.15
N ASN A 135 -0.43 -19.70 -3.70
CA ASN A 135 0.75 -20.20 -2.99
C ASN A 135 1.70 -19.08 -2.54
N HIS A 136 1.81 -18.02 -3.34
CA HIS A 136 2.55 -16.82 -2.95
C HIS A 136 1.95 -16.16 -1.71
N ILE A 137 0.62 -16.00 -1.65
CA ILE A 137 -0.05 -15.46 -0.45
C ILE A 137 0.14 -16.39 0.75
N CYS A 138 -0.01 -17.72 0.57
CA CYS A 138 0.27 -18.68 1.65
C CYS A 138 1.70 -18.52 2.21
N SER A 139 2.69 -18.38 1.33
CA SER A 139 4.08 -18.18 1.72
C SER A 139 4.29 -16.88 2.49
N MET A 140 3.54 -15.81 2.15
CA MET A 140 3.56 -14.56 2.88
C MET A 140 2.92 -14.68 4.27
N LEU A 141 1.83 -15.44 4.41
CA LEU A 141 1.21 -15.72 5.71
C LEU A 141 2.20 -16.44 6.63
N ASP A 142 2.86 -17.48 6.13
CA ASP A 142 3.87 -18.22 6.91
C ASP A 142 5.08 -17.32 7.24
N ALA A 143 5.54 -16.49 6.30
CA ALA A 143 6.63 -15.54 6.55
C ALA A 143 6.28 -14.48 7.60
N HIS A 144 5.02 -14.02 7.63
CA HIS A 144 4.57 -13.06 8.63
C HIS A 144 4.46 -13.72 10.01
N ARG A 145 3.81 -14.89 10.08
CA ARG A 145 3.65 -15.66 11.32
C ARG A 145 4.99 -16.01 11.96
N THR A 146 5.99 -16.37 11.15
CA THR A 146 7.32 -16.75 11.65
C THR A 146 8.26 -15.56 11.93
N GLY A 147 7.82 -14.32 11.71
CA GLY A 147 8.65 -13.12 11.88
C GLY A 147 9.71 -12.93 10.79
N LYS A 148 9.66 -13.70 9.70
CA LYS A 148 10.59 -13.56 8.57
C LYS A 148 10.46 -12.20 7.86
N LEU A 149 9.27 -11.61 7.85
CA LEU A 149 9.06 -10.27 7.28
C LEU A 149 9.75 -9.17 8.09
N GLU A 150 9.67 -9.29 9.42
CA GLU A 150 10.33 -8.41 10.38
C GLU A 150 11.85 -8.53 10.28
N ALA A 151 12.37 -9.76 10.27
CA ALA A 151 13.81 -10.04 10.15
C ALA A 151 14.43 -9.47 8.87
N LYS A 152 13.63 -9.30 7.81
CA LYS A 152 14.03 -8.68 6.54
C LYS A 152 13.83 -7.17 6.51
N GLN A 153 13.37 -6.57 7.60
CA GLN A 153 13.07 -5.14 7.74
C GLN A 153 12.09 -4.63 6.68
N TYR A 154 11.14 -5.46 6.24
CA TYR A 154 10.10 -4.99 5.34
C TYR A 154 9.22 -3.98 6.06
N THR A 155 8.98 -2.85 5.40
CA THR A 155 8.17 -1.76 5.96
C THR A 155 6.81 -1.67 5.29
N THR A 156 5.81 -1.24 6.05
CA THR A 156 4.47 -0.96 5.56
C THR A 156 3.99 0.42 6.02
N TYR A 157 2.97 0.94 5.35
CA TYR A 157 2.23 2.09 5.84
C TYR A 157 1.25 1.66 6.96
N VAL A 158 1.26 2.37 8.09
CA VAL A 158 0.42 2.11 9.26
C VAL A 158 -0.76 3.08 9.30
N MET A 159 -1.94 2.52 9.46
CA MET A 159 -3.21 3.20 9.66
C MET A 159 -3.30 3.66 11.12
N LEU A 160 -2.93 4.90 11.38
CA LEU A 160 -2.96 5.50 12.74
C LEU A 160 -4.36 5.91 13.21
N ALA A 161 -5.41 5.34 12.61
CA ALA A 161 -6.78 5.67 12.99
C ALA A 161 -7.13 4.98 14.31
N GLY A 162 -7.27 5.76 15.39
CA GLY A 162 -7.92 5.32 16.63
C GLY A 162 -7.03 4.69 17.71
N MET A 163 -5.73 4.52 17.50
CA MET A 163 -4.84 4.07 18.59
C MET A 163 -4.42 5.24 19.49
N PRO A 164 -4.72 5.20 20.81
CA PRO A 164 -4.14 6.14 21.75
C PRO A 164 -2.61 5.97 21.79
N PRO A 165 -1.84 7.03 22.11
CA PRO A 165 -0.39 6.92 22.20
C PRO A 165 -0.01 5.85 23.23
N SER A 166 0.88 4.92 22.85
CA SER A 166 1.41 3.89 23.75
C SER A 166 2.94 3.89 23.72
N LYS A 167 3.60 3.18 24.66
CA LYS A 167 5.07 3.03 24.65
C LYS A 167 5.60 2.36 23.37
N GLU A 168 4.78 1.52 22.74
CA GLU A 168 5.07 0.82 21.48
C GLU A 168 4.72 1.69 20.26
N PHE A 169 3.75 2.58 20.42
CA PHE A 169 3.29 3.54 19.40
C PHE A 169 3.29 4.96 19.99
N PRO A 170 4.47 5.59 20.19
CA PRO A 170 4.57 6.87 20.88
C PRO A 170 3.87 8.02 20.15
N TYR A 171 3.46 7.78 18.90
CA TYR A 171 2.79 8.72 18.02
C TYR A 171 1.29 8.43 17.87
N GLY A 172 0.59 8.10 18.96
CA GLY A 172 -0.87 8.03 18.91
C GLY A 172 -1.43 9.34 18.37
N SER A 173 -2.32 9.24 17.37
CA SER A 173 -3.00 10.35 16.71
C SER A 173 -2.12 11.45 16.06
N LEU A 174 -0.78 11.37 16.07
CA LEU A 174 0.09 12.54 15.80
C LEU A 174 1.09 12.41 14.64
N ALA A 175 1.02 11.38 13.78
CA ALA A 175 1.78 11.42 12.52
C ALA A 175 1.18 12.43 11.55
N THR A 176 1.53 13.69 11.76
CA THR A 176 1.20 14.84 10.91
C THR A 176 2.04 14.84 9.63
N LYS A 177 3.15 14.07 9.58
CA LYS A 177 4.00 13.89 8.39
C LYS A 177 3.90 12.46 7.86
N ALA A 178 3.86 12.33 6.52
CA ALA A 178 3.72 11.04 5.84
C ALA A 178 4.89 10.06 6.10
N LYS A 179 6.07 10.58 6.46
CA LYS A 179 7.25 9.78 6.81
C LYS A 179 7.09 9.00 8.13
N ASP A 180 6.27 9.51 9.05
CA ASP A 180 6.06 8.91 10.38
C ASP A 180 5.00 7.79 10.35
N ARG A 181 4.51 7.44 9.15
CA ARG A 181 3.48 6.43 8.94
C ARG A 181 4.02 5.14 8.33
N VAL A 182 5.34 5.02 8.16
CA VAL A 182 5.97 3.81 7.64
C VAL A 182 6.68 3.11 8.78
N MET A 183 6.31 1.86 9.07
CA MET A 183 6.89 1.05 10.15
C MET A 183 7.33 -0.31 9.62
N VAL A 184 8.31 -0.92 10.30
CA VAL A 184 8.67 -2.33 10.06
C VAL A 184 7.48 -3.22 10.41
N VAL A 185 7.18 -4.18 9.56
CA VAL A 185 6.14 -5.17 9.81
C VAL A 185 6.63 -6.13 10.89
N ALA A 186 6.13 -5.94 12.12
CA ALA A 186 6.44 -6.79 13.25
C ALA A 186 5.70 -8.14 13.15
N LYS A 187 6.29 -9.18 13.73
CA LYS A 187 5.57 -10.43 14.01
C LYS A 187 4.38 -10.13 14.95
N PRO A 188 3.16 -10.59 14.64
CA PRO A 188 2.02 -10.33 15.51
C PRO A 188 2.17 -11.12 16.81
N ASN A 189 1.85 -10.49 17.95
CA ASN A 189 1.96 -11.10 19.29
C ASN A 189 1.17 -12.42 19.41
N PHE A 190 0.09 -12.57 18.65
CA PHE A 190 -0.75 -13.76 18.64
C PHE A 190 -0.28 -14.87 17.66
N ALA A 191 0.82 -14.66 16.92
CA ALA A 191 1.28 -15.57 15.86
C ALA A 191 1.53 -17.01 16.35
N ASP A 192 1.96 -17.15 17.61
CA ASP A 192 2.30 -18.44 18.22
C ASP A 192 1.28 -18.91 19.26
N LEU A 193 0.22 -18.13 19.50
CA LEU A 193 -0.83 -18.51 20.45
C LEU A 193 -1.62 -19.69 19.89
N PRO A 194 -1.69 -20.84 20.58
CA PRO A 194 -2.39 -22.03 20.08
C PRO A 194 -3.84 -21.76 19.65
N GLU A 195 -4.54 -20.93 20.40
CA GLU A 195 -5.91 -20.49 20.14
C GLU A 195 -6.04 -19.66 18.86
N CYS A 196 -4.97 -19.05 18.35
CA CYS A 196 -4.99 -18.23 17.14
C CYS A 196 -4.43 -18.96 15.90
N LEU A 197 -3.83 -20.16 16.07
CA LEU A 197 -3.27 -20.93 14.95
C LEU A 197 -4.31 -21.24 13.88
N HIS A 198 -5.56 -21.45 14.29
CA HIS A 198 -6.66 -21.77 13.37
C HIS A 198 -6.90 -20.67 12.32
N PHE A 199 -6.65 -19.38 12.63
CA PHE A 199 -6.82 -18.30 11.65
C PHE A 199 -5.85 -18.44 10.47
N TRP A 200 -4.61 -18.80 10.74
CA TRP A 200 -3.58 -19.00 9.73
C TRP A 200 -3.86 -20.23 8.87
N GLU A 201 -4.24 -21.34 9.53
CA GLU A 201 -4.52 -22.59 8.82
C GLU A 201 -5.81 -22.51 7.99
N ASN A 202 -6.86 -21.87 8.50
CA ASN A 202 -8.10 -21.66 7.76
C ASN A 202 -7.86 -20.78 6.53
N ALA A 203 -7.14 -19.67 6.69
CA ALA A 203 -6.75 -18.81 5.57
C ALA A 203 -6.01 -19.58 4.47
N LYS A 204 -5.02 -20.40 4.85
CA LYS A 204 -4.28 -21.24 3.90
C LYS A 204 -5.18 -22.28 3.22
N ARG A 205 -6.12 -22.91 3.94
CA ARG A 205 -7.07 -23.87 3.35
C ARG A 205 -7.99 -23.18 2.34
N MET A 206 -8.55 -22.03 2.69
CA MET A 206 -9.39 -21.22 1.79
C MET A 206 -8.64 -20.88 0.50
N LEU A 207 -7.41 -20.37 0.63
CA LEU A 207 -6.55 -20.05 -0.52
C LEU A 207 -6.23 -21.28 -1.36
N LYS A 208 -5.83 -22.40 -0.76
CA LYS A 208 -5.51 -23.62 -1.51
C LYS A 208 -6.72 -24.20 -2.25
N ARG A 209 -7.91 -24.11 -1.65
CA ARG A 209 -9.17 -24.58 -2.27
C ARG A 209 -9.81 -23.57 -3.20
N ASN A 210 -9.31 -22.34 -3.23
CA ASN A 210 -9.95 -21.20 -3.89
C ASN A 210 -11.43 -21.06 -3.49
N SER A 211 -11.72 -21.22 -2.20
CA SER A 211 -13.07 -21.24 -1.64
C SER A 211 -13.12 -20.49 -0.31
N VAL A 212 -14.22 -19.80 -0.04
CA VAL A 212 -14.45 -19.16 1.27
C VAL A 212 -14.81 -20.16 2.37
N TYR A 213 -15.05 -21.42 2.01
CA TYR A 213 -15.28 -22.52 2.95
C TYR A 213 -13.95 -23.28 3.19
N ALA A 214 -13.43 -23.17 4.41
CA ALA A 214 -12.14 -23.74 4.85
C ALA A 214 -12.15 -25.26 5.02
#